data_AF-A0A2E5JBM0-F1
#
_entry.id   AF-A0A2E5JBM0-F1
#
_cell.length_a   1.000
_cell.length_b   1.000
_cell.length_c   1.000
_cell.angle_alpha   90.00
_cell.angle_beta   90.00
_cell.angle_gamma   90.00
#
_symmetry.space_group_name_H-M   'P 1'
#
loop_
_entity.id
_entity.type
_entity.pdbx_description
1 polymer ?
#
loop_
_entity_poly.entity_id
_entity_poly.type
_entity_poly.pdbx_seq_one_letter_code
_entity_poly.pdbx_strand_id
1 'polypeptide(L)' 'MKKILIAMLFPWVMSHSQQTEKEPLNIILMVGDVMGLSQITAGMYINNNTFTLKNFSVVGLSKINAIKSLVTDLTAS' A
#
# COMPACT_ATOMS: atom_id res chain seq x y z
N MET A 1 1.83 -22.46 44.16
CA MET A 1 0.63 -22.54 43.28
C MET A 1 0.56 -21.41 42.25
N LYS A 2 0.80 -20.13 42.61
CA LYS A 2 0.79 -19.00 41.65
C LYS A 2 1.80 -19.09 40.48
N LYS A 3 2.97 -19.72 40.69
CA LYS A 3 4.01 -19.88 39.64
C LYS A 3 3.60 -20.85 38.52
N ILE A 4 2.79 -21.86 38.85
CA ILE A 4 2.24 -22.83 37.87
C ILE A 4 1.11 -22.20 37.05
N LEU A 5 0.34 -21.29 37.65
CA LEU A 5 -0.70 -20.53 36.96
C LEU A 5 -0.12 -19.61 35.87
N ILE A 6 1.03 -18.99 36.12
CA ILE A 6 1.73 -18.13 35.15
C ILE A 6 2.33 -18.95 33.99
N ALA A 7 2.84 -20.16 34.27
CA ALA A 7 3.39 -21.04 33.24
C ALA A 7 2.30 -21.58 32.27
N MET A 8 1.06 -21.74 32.73
CA MET A 8 -0.08 -22.15 31.89
C MET A 8 -0.63 -21.04 30.99
N LEU A 9 -0.41 -19.77 31.32
CA LEU A 9 -0.81 -18.63 30.50
C LEU A 9 0.22 -18.28 29.41
N PHE A 10 1.45 -18.79 29.53
CA PHE A 10 2.56 -18.49 28.62
C PHE A 10 2.44 -19.07 27.19
N PRO A 11 1.88 -20.28 26.96
CA PRO A 11 1.76 -20.84 25.61
C PRO A 11 0.74 -20.11 24.75
N TRP A 12 -0.24 -19.42 25.36
CA TRP A 12 -1.30 -18.74 24.63
C TRP A 12 -0.84 -17.41 24.01
N VAL A 13 0.19 -16.79 24.60
CA VAL A 13 0.79 -15.56 24.07
C VAL A 13 1.60 -15.84 22.80
N MET A 14 2.20 -17.02 22.66
CA MET A 14 3.08 -17.37 21.54
C MET A 14 2.34 -17.85 20.28
N SER A 15 1.05 -18.15 20.35
CA SER A 15 0.26 -18.64 19.19
C SER A 15 -0.34 -17.54 18.32
N HIS A 16 -0.03 -16.26 18.56
CA HIS A 16 -0.56 -15.16 17.76
C HIS A 16 0.16 -15.04 16.41
N SER A 17 -0.47 -15.66 15.40
CA SER A 17 -0.42 -15.37 13.96
C SER A 17 0.94 -15.33 13.28
N GLN A 18 1.37 -16.47 12.75
CA GLN A 18 2.13 -16.48 11.50
C GLN A 18 1.13 -16.21 10.36
N GLN A 19 0.97 -14.95 9.96
CA GLN A 19 0.35 -14.64 8.66
C GLN A 19 1.33 -15.11 7.58
N THR A 20 1.07 -16.28 6.99
CA THR A 20 1.72 -16.67 5.75
C THR A 20 1.25 -15.71 4.66
N GLU A 21 2.14 -14.82 4.20
CA GLU A 21 1.87 -14.01 3.02
C GLU A 21 1.63 -14.95 1.84
N LYS A 22 0.37 -14.98 1.36
CA LYS A 22 0.03 -15.73 0.17
C LYS A 22 0.55 -14.96 -1.03
N GLU A 23 1.43 -15.57 -1.82
CA GLU A 23 1.92 -14.97 -3.05
C GLU A 23 0.75 -14.72 -4.02
N PRO A 24 0.72 -13.55 -4.68
CA PRO A 24 -0.34 -13.23 -5.63
C PRO A 24 -0.19 -14.09 -6.90
N LEU A 25 -1.26 -14.77 -7.30
CA LEU A 25 -1.29 -15.55 -8.54
C LEU A 25 -1.25 -14.66 -9.80
N ASN A 26 -1.81 -13.44 -9.70
CA ASN A 26 -1.92 -12.49 -10.80
C ASN A 26 -1.59 -11.08 -10.32
N ILE A 27 -0.89 -10.31 -11.14
CA ILE A 27 -0.56 -8.90 -10.88
C ILE A 27 -1.11 -8.07 -12.05
N ILE A 28 -1.96 -7.09 -11.73
CA ILE A 28 -2.47 -6.10 -12.69
C ILE A 28 -1.85 -4.75 -12.33
N LEU A 29 -1.10 -4.17 -13.25
CA LEU A 29 -0.50 -2.84 -13.11
C LEU A 29 -1.29 -1.82 -13.92
N MET A 30 -1.85 -0.81 -13.25
CA MET A 30 -2.50 0.33 -13.88
C MET A 30 -1.55 1.54 -13.85
N VAL A 31 -1.12 2.02 -15.02
CA VAL A 31 -0.28 3.21 -15.16
C VAL A 31 -1.13 4.35 -15.71
N GLY A 32 -1.26 5.42 -14.93
CA GLY A 32 -1.80 6.69 -15.44
C GLY A 32 -0.67 7.56 -15.96
N ASP A 33 -0.64 7.81 -17.27
CA ASP A 33 0.33 8.71 -17.87
C ASP A 33 0.08 10.15 -17.39
N VAL A 34 1.14 10.81 -16.92
CA VAL A 34 1.11 12.13 -16.27
C VAL A 34 -0.10 12.26 -15.34
N MET A 35 -0.22 11.40 -14.33
CA MET A 35 -1.31 11.41 -13.34
C MET A 35 -0.78 11.69 -11.93
N GLY A 36 -0.48 12.96 -11.66
CA GLY A 36 -0.10 13.46 -10.33
C GLY A 36 -1.30 13.66 -9.39
N LEU A 37 -1.02 13.98 -8.13
CA LEU A 37 -2.05 14.19 -7.10
C LEU A 37 -3.08 15.25 -7.49
N SER A 38 -2.64 16.35 -8.11
CA SER A 38 -3.53 17.44 -8.54
C SER A 38 -4.54 16.99 -9.59
N GLN A 39 -4.13 16.16 -10.55
CA GLN A 39 -5.00 15.63 -11.60
C GLN A 39 -5.96 14.58 -11.05
N ILE A 40 -5.49 13.73 -10.13
CA ILE A 40 -6.34 12.78 -9.39
C ILE A 40 -7.43 13.55 -8.63
N THR A 41 -7.06 14.64 -7.94
CA THR A 41 -7.99 15.51 -7.24
C THR A 41 -8.98 16.21 -8.18
N ALA A 42 -8.52 16.74 -9.31
CA ALA A 42 -9.42 17.34 -10.31
C ALA A 42 -10.43 16.34 -10.87
N GLY A 43 -9.98 15.12 -11.19
CA GLY A 43 -10.85 14.03 -11.65
C GLY A 43 -11.89 13.64 -10.60
N MET A 44 -11.50 13.60 -9.32
CA MET A 44 -12.44 13.41 -8.21
C MET A 44 -13.50 14.50 -8.17
N TYR A 45 -13.12 15.78 -8.26
CA TYR A 45 -14.08 16.89 -8.22
C TYR A 45 -15.09 16.84 -9.36
N ILE A 46 -14.66 16.50 -10.57
CA ILE A 46 -15.54 16.34 -11.74
C ILE A 46 -16.47 15.13 -11.56
N ASN A 47 -15.98 14.06 -10.93
CA ASN A 47 -16.72 12.82 -10.75
C ASN A 47 -17.43 12.74 -9.39
N ASN A 48 -18.07 13.83 -8.96
CA ASN A 48 -18.87 13.89 -7.72
C ASN A 48 -18.13 13.41 -6.46
N ASN A 49 -16.82 13.67 -6.38
CA ASN A 49 -15.92 13.21 -5.33
C ASN A 49 -15.80 11.68 -5.22
N THR A 50 -16.07 10.96 -6.31
CA THR A 50 -15.95 9.50 -6.42
C THR A 50 -14.77 9.12 -7.31
N PHE A 51 -13.98 8.15 -6.89
CA PHE A 51 -12.83 7.67 -7.66
C PHE A 51 -12.42 6.27 -7.21
N THR A 52 -12.38 5.31 -8.13
CA THR A 52 -12.16 3.89 -7.82
C THR A 52 -10.81 3.64 -7.16
N LEU A 53 -9.77 4.43 -7.48
CA LEU A 53 -8.44 4.25 -6.88
C LEU A 53 -8.42 4.62 -5.37
N LYS A 54 -9.43 5.34 -4.86
CA LYS A 54 -9.56 5.58 -3.41
C LYS A 54 -9.93 4.30 -2.63
N ASN A 55 -10.44 3.27 -3.31
CA ASN A 55 -10.84 2.01 -2.68
C ASN A 55 -9.66 1.09 -2.36
N PHE A 56 -8.44 1.40 -2.83
CA PHE A 56 -7.26 0.64 -2.43
C PHE A 56 -6.98 0.83 -0.94
N SER A 57 -6.81 -0.28 -0.22
CA SER A 57 -6.58 -0.28 1.22
C SER A 57 -5.21 0.29 1.61
N VAL A 58 -4.27 0.34 0.66
CA VAL A 58 -2.90 0.82 0.87
C VAL A 58 -2.59 1.91 -0.16
N VAL A 59 -2.10 3.05 0.31
CA VAL A 59 -1.70 4.19 -0.50
C VAL A 59 -0.32 4.67 -0.04
N GLY A 60 0.57 4.96 -0.98
CA GLY A 60 1.91 5.47 -0.72
C GLY A 60 2.33 6.54 -1.72
N LEU A 61 3.42 7.25 -1.42
CA LEU A 61 4.04 8.22 -2.34
C LEU A 61 5.28 7.58 -2.97
N SER A 62 5.39 7.70 -4.29
CA SER A 62 6.56 7.24 -5.04
C SER A 62 7.46 8.41 -5.39
N LYS A 63 8.77 8.25 -5.17
CA LYS A 63 9.77 9.23 -5.60
C LYS A 63 10.12 8.93 -7.06
N ILE A 64 9.81 9.87 -7.96
CA ILE A 64 9.91 9.69 -9.41
C ILE A 64 11.12 10.41 -10.03
N ASN A 65 12.15 10.74 -9.25
CA ASN A 65 13.32 11.43 -9.79
C ASN A 65 14.27 10.44 -10.48
N ALA A 66 14.79 10.82 -11.64
CA ALA A 66 15.83 10.08 -12.34
C ALA A 66 17.22 10.36 -11.71
N ILE A 67 18.20 9.51 -12.03
CA ILE A 67 19.59 9.64 -11.55
C ILE A 67 20.19 11.00 -11.95
N LYS A 68 19.85 11.49 -13.14
CA LYS A 68 20.38 12.74 -13.72
C LYS A 68 19.35 13.87 -13.81
N SER A 69 18.09 13.63 -13.43
CA SER A 69 17.05 14.66 -13.51
C SER A 69 16.12 14.62 -12.31
N LEU A 70 15.86 15.80 -11.73
CA LEU A 70 14.87 15.96 -10.67
C LEU A 70 13.43 15.87 -11.24
N VAL A 71 13.24 16.34 -12.47
CA VAL A 71 11.98 16.25 -13.22
C VAL A 71 12.21 15.29 -14.38
N THR A 72 11.62 14.11 -14.27
CA THR A 72 11.92 13.00 -15.17
C THR A 72 11.09 13.12 -16.45
N ASP A 73 11.76 13.09 -17.59
CA ASP A 73 11.12 12.90 -18.90
C ASP A 73 10.58 11.47 -18.96
N LEU A 74 9.44 11.24 -19.62
CA LEU A 74 8.65 9.99 -19.59
C LEU A 74 9.45 8.68 -19.85
N THR A 75 10.67 8.77 -20.36
CA THR A 75 11.57 7.66 -20.69
C THR A 75 12.53 7.23 -19.56
N ALA A 76 12.58 7.94 -18.43
CA ALA A 76 13.61 7.73 -17.39
C ALA A 76 13.08 7.47 -15.96
N SER A 77 11.77 7.23 -15.81
CA SER A 77 11.10 6.92 -14.53
C SER A 77 10.92 5.42 -14.32
#